data_AF-A0A2N6JUV3-F1
#
_entry.id   AF-A0A2N6JUV3-F1
#
_cell.length_a   1.000
_cell.length_b   1.000
_cell.length_c   1.000
_cell.angle_alpha   90.00
_cell.angle_beta   90.00
_cell.angle_gamma   90.00
#
_symmetry.space_group_name_H-M   'P 1'
#
loop_
_entity.id
_entity.type
_entity.pdbx_description
1 polymer ?
#
loop_
_entity_poly.entity_id
_entity_poly.type
_entity_poly.pdbx_seq_one_letter_code
_entity_poly.pdbx_strand_id
1 'polypeptide(L)'
;MDRIIRSNAVETSSQSGSLEINLQDVHPCYALTSEMASIYGGSVASPGAVLSELPTIHTATTKTFPAGITSTSNYSTSLQKVLEQRPSIVAHLILLGGLVFFATVLVWVCTGKIQQVSQVQGKVAPSQQLYQLQPQEFGKVVKIAVKQGQQVKAGQVVAELDTKPLSNDLQVKKQQLQRIKALLDQTRHTPAQTAVMAMASAKEKTTARNIVTPQTPLVAKQQLLNRLQAQVTELQVNITETQNLLKKSQVQLKPKSLYAPIDGVVSSLNIRSTGEEVKPKQIIAEIAPIHASGVLSLILPSQKAAFVNKGDLVELKLNFDSQRLNVAKTPKQNVPSYRNNNILSGRVISVSSDAQTDEKLGWVRRVEIALDNNQTVNFTAGQVVTAEIIHHRRVADMFLKPMKELQNSESD
;
A
#
# COMPACT_ATOMS: atom_id res chain seq x y z
N MET A 1 -34.09 -12.10 -18.02
CA MET A 1 -35.30 -11.32 -17.73
C MET A 1 -35.24 -10.93 -16.26
N ASP A 2 -34.77 -9.74 -15.91
CA ASP A 2 -35.41 -8.41 -15.97
C ASP A 2 -36.19 -8.06 -14.69
N ARG A 3 -36.12 -6.76 -14.37
CA ARG A 3 -36.48 -5.99 -13.15
C ARG A 3 -37.82 -6.31 -12.47
N ILE A 4 -37.98 -5.88 -11.19
CA ILE A 4 -38.82 -4.72 -10.77
C ILE A 4 -38.84 -4.54 -9.23
N ILE A 5 -39.07 -3.28 -8.87
CA ILE A 5 -39.00 -2.49 -7.62
C ILE A 5 -40.23 -2.65 -6.68
N ARG A 6 -40.07 -2.18 -5.41
CA ARG A 6 -41.01 -1.88 -4.28
C ARG A 6 -41.20 -3.05 -3.28
N SER A 7 -41.29 -2.86 -1.96
CA SER A 7 -41.69 -1.74 -1.11
C SER A 7 -41.20 -1.97 0.34
N ASN A 8 -41.01 -0.92 1.13
CA ASN A 8 -41.58 -0.85 2.49
C ASN A 8 -41.50 0.58 3.04
N ALA A 9 -42.69 1.11 3.33
CA ALA A 9 -42.94 2.33 4.07
C ALA A 9 -43.10 1.96 5.55
N VAL A 10 -42.57 2.80 6.44
CA VAL A 10 -43.03 2.89 7.83
C VAL A 10 -43.07 4.37 8.20
N GLU A 11 -44.21 4.76 8.72
CA GLU A 11 -44.67 6.09 9.11
C GLU A 11 -43.78 6.72 10.18
N THR A 12 -43.57 8.04 10.11
CA THR A 12 -43.34 8.85 11.32
C THR A 12 -44.18 10.12 11.25
N SER A 13 -44.93 10.29 12.33
CA SER A 13 -45.90 11.33 12.61
C SER A 13 -45.25 12.68 12.90
N SER A 14 -45.90 13.70 12.36
CA SER A 14 -45.92 15.11 12.74
C SER A 14 -45.67 15.41 14.22
N GLN A 15 -44.76 16.35 14.50
CA GLN A 15 -44.97 17.32 15.57
C GLN A 15 -44.37 18.68 15.20
N SER A 16 -45.28 19.66 15.20
CA SER A 16 -45.10 21.09 14.96
C SER A 16 -44.38 21.77 16.13
N GLY A 17 -43.57 22.80 15.84
CA GLY A 17 -42.93 23.63 16.86
C GLY A 17 -42.15 24.79 16.26
N SER A 18 -42.85 25.86 15.91
CA SER A 18 -42.33 27.19 15.60
C SER A 18 -41.65 27.83 16.82
N LEU A 19 -40.50 28.48 16.63
CA LEU A 19 -39.89 29.35 17.65
C LEU A 19 -39.52 30.69 17.01
N GLU A 20 -40.39 31.67 17.28
CA GLU A 20 -40.14 33.09 17.16
C GLU A 20 -39.13 33.57 18.20
N ILE A 21 -38.46 34.67 17.83
CA ILE A 21 -37.43 35.39 18.54
C ILE A 21 -38.09 36.24 19.65
N ASN A 22 -37.54 36.24 20.87
CA ASN A 22 -37.71 37.38 21.78
C ASN A 22 -36.48 37.61 22.67
N LEU A 23 -36.12 38.89 22.79
CA LEU A 23 -35.09 39.48 23.63
C LEU A 23 -35.55 39.56 25.10
N GLN A 24 -34.59 39.97 25.96
CA GLN A 24 -34.69 40.31 27.39
C GLN A 24 -34.61 39.14 28.40
N ASP A 25 -33.43 38.92 28.99
CA ASP A 25 -33.10 39.43 30.35
C ASP A 25 -31.75 38.86 30.90
N VAL A 26 -30.71 39.72 30.95
CA VAL A 26 -30.17 40.35 32.17
C VAL A 26 -29.89 39.41 33.40
N HIS A 27 -28.64 39.07 33.79
CA HIS A 27 -27.63 39.72 34.69
C HIS A 27 -26.60 38.64 35.17
N PRO A 28 -25.49 38.88 35.94
CA PRO A 28 -24.84 40.13 36.38
C PRO A 28 -23.29 40.17 36.19
N CYS A 29 -22.72 41.32 36.56
CA CYS A 29 -21.32 41.76 36.66
C CYS A 29 -20.28 40.76 37.20
N TYR A 30 -19.05 40.80 36.66
CA TYR A 30 -17.81 41.05 37.42
C TYR A 30 -16.67 41.44 36.46
N ALA A 31 -15.79 42.30 36.98
CA ALA A 31 -14.75 43.06 36.30
C ALA A 31 -13.53 42.24 35.84
N LEU A 32 -12.83 42.75 34.82
CA LEU A 32 -11.36 42.85 34.76
C LEU A 32 -10.97 43.87 33.69
N THR A 33 -10.33 44.93 34.15
CA THR A 33 -9.93 46.15 33.45
C THR A 33 -8.75 45.90 32.52
N SER A 34 -8.72 46.60 31.37
CA SER A 34 -7.49 46.77 30.59
C SER A 34 -6.72 47.98 31.10
N GLU A 35 -5.51 47.68 31.52
CA GLU A 35 -4.43 48.59 31.84
C GLU A 35 -3.62 48.87 30.56
N MET A 36 -3.15 50.12 30.45
CA MET A 36 -1.94 50.64 29.79
C MET A 36 -2.26 51.95 29.06
N ALA A 37 -2.20 53.07 29.76
CA ALA A 37 -0.98 53.85 30.03
C ALA A 37 -0.59 54.75 28.85
N SER A 38 -1.14 55.97 28.84
CA SER A 38 -0.48 57.13 28.23
C SER A 38 -0.02 58.05 29.37
N ILE A 39 1.30 58.21 29.47
CA ILE A 39 2.01 58.85 30.57
C ILE A 39 2.29 60.31 30.21
N TYR A 40 1.85 61.19 31.13
CA TYR A 40 2.38 62.51 31.55
C TYR A 40 2.36 63.69 30.57
N GLY A 41 2.02 64.92 30.98
CA GLY A 41 1.70 65.51 32.31
C GLY A 41 1.31 66.98 32.06
N GLY A 42 0.34 67.58 32.75
CA GLY A 42 0.40 68.18 34.09
C GLY A 42 -0.53 69.43 34.06
N SER A 43 -1.57 69.50 34.90
CA SER A 43 -1.67 70.31 36.15
C SER A 43 -1.61 71.84 35.90
N VAL A 44 -2.51 72.72 36.36
CA VAL A 44 -3.44 72.74 37.52
C VAL A 44 -4.50 73.87 37.35
N ALA A 45 -5.60 73.72 38.09
CA ALA A 45 -6.36 74.76 38.82
C ALA A 45 -7.33 75.74 38.09
N SER A 46 -8.62 75.47 38.34
CA SER A 46 -9.76 76.40 38.57
C SER A 46 -9.43 77.45 39.67
N PRO A 47 -10.15 78.59 39.89
CA PRO A 47 -11.62 78.70 39.77
C PRO A 47 -12.23 80.06 39.36
N GLY A 48 -13.50 79.99 38.93
CA GLY A 48 -14.57 80.93 39.31
C GLY A 48 -14.55 82.35 38.73
N ALA A 49 -15.47 82.62 37.81
CA ALA A 49 -15.96 83.98 37.59
C ALA A 49 -17.43 83.95 37.14
N VAL A 50 -18.30 84.28 38.09
CA VAL A 50 -19.64 84.83 37.89
C VAL A 50 -19.49 86.17 37.16
N LEU A 51 -20.25 86.43 36.09
CA LEU A 51 -20.62 87.80 35.77
C LEU A 51 -22.03 87.88 35.18
N SER A 52 -22.81 88.67 35.91
CA SER A 52 -24.18 89.11 35.69
C SER A 52 -24.34 90.01 34.47
N GLU A 53 -25.55 89.97 33.92
CA GLU A 53 -26.37 91.04 33.32
C GLU A 53 -25.71 92.25 32.61
N LEU A 54 -26.17 92.46 31.36
CA LEU A 54 -26.08 93.69 30.56
C LEU A 54 -26.66 94.92 31.32
N PRO A 55 -26.20 96.16 31.02
CA PRO A 55 -27.00 96.99 30.10
C PRO A 55 -26.25 98.01 29.19
N THR A 56 -26.95 98.34 28.08
CA THR A 56 -27.06 99.63 27.35
C THR A 56 -25.89 100.27 26.58
N ILE A 57 -25.92 100.04 25.25
CA ILE A 57 -25.95 100.99 24.10
C ILE A 57 -25.24 102.34 24.24
N HIS A 58 -24.24 102.60 23.37
CA HIS A 58 -24.08 103.88 22.68
C HIS A 58 -23.44 103.72 21.27
N THR A 59 -24.27 104.05 20.27
CA THR A 59 -23.97 104.88 19.09
C THR A 59 -22.89 104.49 18.07
N ALA A 60 -23.32 104.44 16.81
CA ALA A 60 -22.52 104.25 15.61
C ALA A 60 -21.37 105.27 15.45
N THR A 61 -20.25 104.84 14.89
CA THR A 61 -19.41 105.69 14.04
C THR A 61 -18.79 104.87 12.92
N THR A 62 -19.24 105.18 11.71
CA THR A 62 -18.74 104.73 10.42
C THR A 62 -17.26 105.09 10.24
N LYS A 63 -16.42 104.13 9.83
CA LYS A 63 -15.20 104.44 9.08
C LYS A 63 -15.06 103.51 7.87
N THR A 64 -15.14 104.15 6.72
CA THR A 64 -14.98 103.69 5.36
C THR A 64 -13.58 103.11 5.12
N PHE A 65 -13.48 101.92 4.53
CA PHE A 65 -12.24 101.39 3.94
C PHE A 65 -12.10 101.90 2.51
N PRO A 66 -10.93 102.41 2.08
CA PRO A 66 -10.64 102.59 0.66
C PRO A 66 -10.21 101.26 0.03
N ALA A 67 -10.71 101.02 -1.19
CA ALA A 67 -10.34 99.90 -2.03
C ALA A 67 -8.92 100.10 -2.60
N GLY A 68 -8.10 99.05 -2.52
CA GLY A 68 -6.79 98.96 -3.15
C GLY A 68 -6.31 97.52 -3.15
N ILE A 69 -6.28 96.90 -4.32
CA ILE A 69 -5.88 95.50 -4.52
C ILE A 69 -4.36 95.49 -4.73
N THR A 70 -3.62 94.78 -3.88
CA THR A 70 -2.29 94.25 -4.22
C THR A 70 -2.18 92.84 -3.68
N SER A 71 -2.13 91.86 -4.59
CA SER A 71 -1.75 90.48 -4.26
C SER A 71 -0.32 90.46 -3.75
N THR A 72 -0.15 90.18 -2.46
CA THR A 72 1.07 89.58 -1.92
C THR A 72 0.65 88.33 -1.19
N SER A 73 1.00 87.17 -1.74
CA SER A 73 0.85 85.85 -1.11
C SER A 73 1.69 85.79 0.17
N ASN A 74 1.16 86.34 1.26
CA ASN A 74 1.76 86.25 2.58
C ASN A 74 1.37 84.91 3.19
N TYR A 75 2.09 83.85 2.82
CA TYR A 75 2.03 82.60 3.58
C TYR A 75 2.51 82.88 5.01
N SER A 76 1.90 82.23 6.01
CA SER A 76 2.35 82.36 7.39
C SER A 76 3.82 81.91 7.51
N THR A 77 4.59 82.59 8.36
CA THR A 77 6.02 82.31 8.60
C THR A 77 6.28 80.89 9.07
N SER A 78 5.28 80.21 9.62
CA SER A 78 5.29 78.79 9.95
C SER A 78 5.27 77.89 8.70
N LEU A 79 4.53 78.26 7.66
CA LEU A 79 4.45 77.51 6.40
C LEU A 79 5.73 77.70 5.57
N GLN A 80 6.28 78.91 5.60
CA GLN A 80 7.54 79.23 4.93
C GLN A 80 8.74 78.50 5.55
N LYS A 81 8.79 78.36 6.88
CA LYS A 81 9.80 77.54 7.58
C LYS A 81 9.75 76.06 7.24
N VAL A 82 8.58 75.52 6.93
CA VAL A 82 8.42 74.10 6.53
C VAL A 82 8.86 73.90 5.08
N LEU A 83 8.61 74.88 4.20
CA LEU A 83 9.01 74.81 2.79
C LEU A 83 10.50 75.10 2.55
N GLU A 84 11.13 75.95 3.37
CA GLU A 84 12.56 76.31 3.27
C GLU A 84 13.49 75.39 4.08
N GLN A 85 12.96 74.37 4.75
CA GLN A 85 13.77 73.43 5.51
C GLN A 85 14.62 72.57 4.56
N ARG A 86 15.88 73.01 4.35
CA ARG A 86 16.89 72.30 3.56
C ARG A 86 16.88 70.81 3.96
N PRO A 87 16.66 69.86 3.03
CA PRO A 87 16.53 68.45 3.37
C PRO A 87 17.79 68.01 4.12
N SER A 88 17.61 67.49 5.34
CA SER A 88 18.73 67.10 6.18
C SER A 88 19.43 65.90 5.53
N ILE A 89 20.76 66.00 5.35
CA ILE A 89 21.59 64.92 4.81
C ILE A 89 21.43 63.63 5.65
N VAL A 90 21.16 63.80 6.96
CA VAL A 90 20.89 62.73 7.91
C VAL A 90 19.62 61.95 7.55
N ALA A 91 18.55 62.62 7.11
CA ALA A 91 17.33 61.93 6.68
C ALA A 91 17.57 61.04 5.46
N HIS A 92 18.41 61.48 4.50
CA HIS A 92 18.78 60.67 3.34
C HIS A 92 19.68 59.49 3.70
N LEU A 93 20.62 59.67 4.63
CA LEU A 93 21.47 58.57 5.12
C LEU A 93 20.67 57.52 5.89
N ILE A 94 19.70 57.94 6.71
CA ILE A 94 18.78 57.02 7.39
C ILE A 94 17.91 56.28 6.38
N LEU A 95 17.38 56.98 5.37
CA LEU A 95 16.55 56.36 4.32
C LEU A 95 17.35 55.35 3.50
N LEU A 96 18.55 55.71 3.06
CA LEU A 96 19.42 54.83 2.28
C LEU A 96 19.92 53.65 3.12
N GLY A 97 20.27 53.88 4.39
CA GLY A 97 20.62 52.81 5.33
C GLY A 97 19.46 51.83 5.56
N GLY A 98 18.25 52.34 5.72
CA GLY A 98 17.03 51.53 5.83
C GLY A 98 16.77 50.70 4.56
N LEU A 99 16.93 51.29 3.38
CA LEU A 99 16.79 50.60 2.10
C LEU A 99 17.81 49.47 1.94
N VAL A 100 19.09 49.74 2.25
CA VAL A 100 20.15 48.73 2.20
C VAL A 100 19.89 47.60 3.18
N PHE A 101 19.49 47.93 4.42
CA PHE A 101 19.13 46.93 5.43
C PHE A 101 18.00 46.02 4.94
N PHE A 102 16.93 46.60 4.40
CA PHE A 102 15.80 45.85 3.87
C PHE A 102 16.19 44.98 2.66
N ALA A 103 17.04 45.50 1.78
CA ALA A 103 17.58 44.74 0.64
C ALA A 103 18.42 43.55 1.10
N THR A 104 19.29 43.72 2.10
CA THR A 104 20.06 42.60 2.69
C THR A 104 19.17 41.54 3.32
N VAL A 105 18.12 41.94 4.05
CA VAL A 105 17.15 41.00 4.63
C VAL A 105 16.40 40.25 3.53
N LEU A 106 15.95 40.94 2.48
CA LEU A 106 15.28 40.33 1.33
C LEU A 106 16.16 39.30 0.63
N VAL A 107 17.43 39.63 0.37
CA VAL A 107 18.40 38.69 -0.22
C VAL A 107 18.58 37.47 0.69
N TRP A 108 18.68 37.67 2.00
CA TRP A 108 18.79 36.58 2.96
C TRP A 108 17.53 35.71 3.02
N VAL A 109 16.32 36.30 2.96
CA VAL A 109 15.05 35.55 2.92
C VAL A 109 14.91 34.73 1.63
N CYS A 110 15.36 35.27 0.49
CA CYS A 110 15.34 34.58 -0.79
C CYS A 110 16.36 33.43 -0.89
N THR A 111 17.53 33.58 -0.25
CA THR A 111 18.65 32.61 -0.36
C THR A 111 18.76 31.66 0.83
N GLY A 112 18.21 32.05 1.99
CA GLY A 112 18.24 31.29 3.23
C GLY A 112 17.48 29.98 3.11
N LYS A 113 18.16 28.88 3.42
CA LYS A 113 17.56 27.54 3.59
C LYS A 113 17.51 27.23 5.07
N ILE A 114 16.33 26.90 5.58
CA ILE A 114 16.15 26.43 6.94
C ILE A 114 15.96 24.91 6.95
N GLN A 115 16.55 24.25 7.94
CA GLN A 115 16.38 22.82 8.15
C GLN A 115 15.17 22.60 9.04
N GLN A 116 14.19 21.86 8.55
CA GLN A 116 13.07 21.39 9.33
C GLN A 116 13.22 19.89 9.56
N VAL A 117 13.35 19.50 10.82
CA VAL A 117 13.38 18.08 11.20
C VAL A 117 11.99 17.71 11.69
N SER A 118 11.33 16.79 10.99
CA SER A 118 10.07 16.22 11.45
C SER A 118 10.30 14.79 11.93
N GLN A 119 10.03 14.56 13.22
CA GLN A 119 9.95 13.21 13.76
C GLN A 119 8.58 12.63 13.45
N VAL A 120 8.57 11.45 12.83
CA VAL A 120 7.34 10.72 12.50
C VAL A 120 7.52 9.26 12.88
N GLN A 121 6.56 8.72 13.62
CA GLN A 121 6.51 7.28 13.89
C GLN A 121 5.69 6.61 12.79
N GLY A 122 6.25 5.57 12.19
CA GLY A 122 5.59 4.81 11.15
C GLY A 122 5.75 3.31 11.38
N LYS A 123 4.81 2.53 10.84
CA LYS A 123 4.92 1.07 10.80
C LYS A 123 5.66 0.66 9.53
N VAL A 124 6.56 -0.30 9.65
CA VAL A 124 7.23 -0.92 8.52
C VAL A 124 6.25 -1.83 7.79
N ALA A 125 6.00 -1.53 6.53
CA ALA A 125 5.35 -2.42 5.60
C ALA A 125 6.42 -3.10 4.72
N PRO A 126 6.26 -4.38 4.38
CA PRO A 126 7.11 -4.99 3.36
C PRO A 126 6.93 -4.22 2.05
N SER A 127 8.05 -3.82 1.43
CA SER A 127 8.03 -3.10 0.15
C SER A 127 7.46 -3.95 -0.98
N GLN A 128 7.60 -5.27 -0.85
CA GLN A 128 6.97 -6.24 -1.75
C GLN A 128 5.65 -6.76 -1.18
N GLN A 129 4.67 -6.93 -2.07
CA GLN A 129 3.40 -7.55 -1.75
C GLN A 129 3.63 -8.99 -1.23
N LEU A 130 2.89 -9.39 -0.20
CA LEU A 130 2.94 -10.76 0.31
C LEU A 130 2.66 -11.74 -0.84
N TYR A 131 3.49 -12.77 -0.95
CA TYR A 131 3.30 -13.83 -1.93
C TYR A 131 2.18 -14.75 -1.44
N GLN A 132 1.03 -14.68 -2.11
CA GLN A 132 -0.12 -15.52 -1.81
C GLN A 132 0.04 -16.87 -2.51
N LEU A 133 0.15 -17.93 -1.71
CA LEU A 133 0.16 -19.30 -2.19
C LEU A 133 -1.28 -19.77 -2.37
N GLN A 134 -1.69 -19.92 -3.62
CA GLN A 134 -3.02 -20.36 -4.01
C GLN A 134 -2.94 -21.63 -4.86
N PRO A 135 -3.79 -22.62 -4.63
CA PRO A 135 -3.83 -23.80 -5.46
C PRO A 135 -4.53 -23.46 -6.80
N GLN A 136 -4.02 -24.03 -7.89
CA GLN A 136 -4.61 -23.87 -9.22
C GLN A 136 -5.82 -24.80 -9.43
N GLU A 137 -5.89 -25.87 -8.65
CA GLU A 137 -6.89 -26.93 -8.76
C GLU A 137 -7.52 -27.18 -7.38
N PHE A 138 -8.73 -27.71 -7.39
CA PHE A 138 -9.40 -28.17 -6.17
C PHE A 138 -8.69 -29.41 -5.60
N GLY A 139 -8.58 -29.51 -4.28
CA GLY A 139 -8.01 -30.69 -3.65
C GLY A 139 -8.18 -30.73 -2.14
N LYS A 140 -7.91 -31.89 -1.55
CA LYS A 140 -7.91 -32.12 -0.10
C LYS A 140 -6.49 -32.02 0.43
N VAL A 141 -6.28 -31.27 1.51
CA VAL A 141 -4.95 -31.14 2.13
C VAL A 141 -4.55 -32.47 2.77
N VAL A 142 -3.49 -33.11 2.27
CA VAL A 142 -2.95 -34.37 2.83
C VAL A 142 -2.01 -34.08 3.99
N LYS A 143 -1.13 -33.10 3.80
CA LYS A 143 -0.06 -32.78 4.73
C LYS A 143 0.24 -31.28 4.72
N ILE A 144 0.49 -30.75 5.92
CA ILE A 144 0.93 -29.37 6.14
C ILE A 144 2.38 -29.46 6.62
N ALA A 145 3.32 -28.88 5.86
CA ALA A 145 4.75 -29.00 6.13
C ALA A 145 5.33 -27.82 6.91
N VAL A 146 4.61 -26.71 7.02
CA VAL A 146 5.07 -25.48 7.67
C VAL A 146 4.06 -24.95 8.68
N LYS A 147 4.53 -24.10 9.60
CA LYS A 147 3.71 -23.40 10.58
C LYS A 147 3.73 -21.89 10.33
N GLN A 148 2.70 -21.18 10.80
CA GLN A 148 2.71 -19.72 10.81
C GLN A 148 3.91 -19.19 11.61
N GLY A 149 4.58 -18.17 11.09
CA GLY A 149 5.81 -17.59 11.64
C GLY A 149 7.09 -18.35 11.28
N GLN A 150 7.02 -19.50 10.59
CA GLN A 150 8.20 -20.25 10.18
C GLN A 150 8.89 -19.60 8.98
N GLN A 151 10.24 -19.58 9.00
CA GLN A 151 11.04 -19.21 7.83
C GLN A 151 11.06 -20.36 6.81
N VAL A 152 10.83 -20.02 5.55
CA VAL A 152 10.81 -20.93 4.41
C VAL A 152 11.77 -20.45 3.33
N LYS A 153 12.36 -21.41 2.61
CA LYS A 153 13.19 -21.13 1.43
C LYS A 153 12.40 -21.30 0.14
N ALA A 154 12.82 -20.63 -0.93
CA ALA A 154 12.28 -20.83 -2.27
C ALA A 154 12.37 -22.32 -2.65
N GLY A 155 11.27 -22.87 -3.13
CA GLY A 155 11.14 -24.30 -3.47
C GLY A 155 10.85 -25.23 -2.29
N GLN A 156 10.77 -24.73 -1.05
CA GLN A 156 10.39 -25.55 0.10
C GLN A 156 8.90 -25.92 0.05
N VAL A 157 8.57 -27.17 0.36
CA VAL A 157 7.18 -27.64 0.43
C VAL A 157 6.44 -26.96 1.59
N VAL A 158 5.29 -26.36 1.27
CA VAL A 158 4.39 -25.69 2.24
C VAL A 158 3.23 -26.61 2.60
N ALA A 159 2.55 -27.16 1.59
CA ALA A 159 1.43 -28.07 1.76
C ALA A 159 1.37 -29.08 0.61
N GLU A 160 0.80 -30.26 0.86
CA GLU A 160 0.54 -31.29 -0.14
C GLU A 160 -0.97 -31.47 -0.30
N LEU A 161 -1.46 -31.38 -1.54
CA LEU A 161 -2.87 -31.49 -1.88
C LEU A 161 -3.11 -32.74 -2.69
N ASP A 162 -4.11 -33.52 -2.32
CA ASP A 162 -4.65 -34.58 -3.15
C ASP A 162 -5.83 -34.02 -3.95
N THR A 163 -5.63 -33.87 -5.26
CA THR A 163 -6.64 -33.34 -6.17
C THR A 163 -7.77 -34.34 -6.47
N LYS A 164 -7.67 -35.62 -6.04
CA LYS A 164 -8.65 -36.64 -6.42
C LYS A 164 -8.86 -37.73 -5.37
N PRO A 165 -10.12 -38.09 -5.06
CA PRO A 165 -10.42 -39.36 -4.40
C PRO A 165 -10.34 -40.55 -5.40
N LEU A 166 -9.20 -40.72 -6.09
CA LEU A 166 -9.04 -41.63 -7.26
C LEU A 166 -8.46 -43.01 -6.92
N SER A 167 -8.51 -43.46 -5.67
CA SER A 167 -8.06 -44.81 -5.31
C SER A 167 -8.93 -45.90 -5.96
N ASN A 168 -10.25 -45.66 -6.04
CA ASN A 168 -11.21 -46.65 -6.55
C ASN A 168 -11.16 -46.83 -8.08
N ASP A 169 -11.06 -45.75 -8.86
CA ASP A 169 -10.97 -45.83 -10.33
C ASP A 169 -9.68 -46.54 -10.78
N LEU A 170 -8.57 -46.33 -10.06
CA LEU A 170 -7.33 -47.05 -10.31
C LEU A 170 -7.49 -48.56 -10.11
N GLN A 171 -8.21 -48.97 -9.07
CA GLN A 171 -8.45 -50.38 -8.78
C GLN A 171 -9.30 -51.03 -9.87
N VAL A 172 -10.35 -50.35 -10.34
CA VAL A 172 -11.18 -50.81 -11.45
C VAL A 172 -10.36 -50.99 -12.73
N LYS A 173 -9.52 -50.01 -13.09
CA LYS A 173 -8.65 -50.08 -14.27
C LYS A 173 -7.60 -51.21 -14.16
N LYS A 174 -7.03 -51.45 -12.98
CA LYS A 174 -6.13 -52.59 -12.73
C LYS A 174 -6.83 -53.93 -12.96
N GLN A 175 -8.06 -54.08 -12.46
CA GLN A 175 -8.86 -55.30 -12.64
C GLN A 175 -9.20 -55.53 -14.11
N GLN A 176 -9.56 -54.48 -14.85
CA GLN A 176 -9.84 -54.58 -16.29
C GLN A 176 -8.61 -55.07 -17.06
N LEU A 177 -7.43 -54.52 -16.76
CA LEU A 177 -6.17 -54.94 -17.37
C LEU A 177 -5.83 -56.41 -17.06
N GLN A 178 -6.08 -56.86 -15.83
CA GLN A 178 -5.91 -58.27 -15.46
C GLN A 178 -6.84 -59.19 -16.25
N ARG A 179 -8.10 -58.80 -16.46
CA ARG A 179 -9.06 -59.57 -17.27
C ARG A 179 -8.61 -59.69 -18.73
N ILE A 180 -8.14 -58.60 -19.34
CA ILE A 180 -7.68 -58.63 -20.75
C ILE A 180 -6.43 -59.50 -20.90
N LYS A 181 -5.50 -59.44 -19.93
CA LYS A 181 -4.32 -60.32 -19.92
C LYS A 181 -4.70 -61.80 -19.80
N ALA A 182 -5.61 -62.14 -18.89
CA ALA A 182 -6.09 -63.51 -18.75
C ALA A 182 -6.76 -64.02 -20.04
N LEU A 183 -7.52 -63.17 -20.73
CA LEU A 183 -8.10 -63.50 -22.03
C LEU A 183 -7.03 -63.74 -23.09
N LEU A 184 -6.00 -62.91 -23.15
CA LEU A 184 -4.87 -63.10 -24.06
C LEU A 184 -4.16 -64.44 -23.82
N ASP A 185 -3.90 -64.79 -22.56
CA ASP A 185 -3.25 -66.06 -22.20
C ASP A 185 -4.13 -67.25 -22.62
N GLN A 186 -5.44 -67.16 -22.38
CA GLN A 186 -6.40 -68.17 -22.85
C GLN A 186 -6.40 -68.31 -24.38
N THR A 187 -6.42 -67.20 -25.12
CA THR A 187 -6.37 -67.19 -26.59
C THR A 187 -5.03 -67.69 -27.14
N ARG A 188 -3.93 -67.61 -26.38
CA ARG A 188 -2.64 -68.21 -26.77
C ARG A 188 -2.59 -69.72 -26.59
N HIS A 189 -3.24 -70.25 -25.55
CA HIS A 189 -3.20 -71.68 -25.24
C HIS A 189 -4.30 -72.51 -25.94
N THR A 190 -5.45 -71.94 -26.24
CA THR A 190 -6.57 -72.61 -26.94
C THR A 190 -6.29 -73.07 -28.39
N PRO A 191 -5.60 -72.32 -29.27
CA PRO A 191 -5.29 -72.78 -30.62
C PRO A 191 -4.26 -73.90 -30.64
N ALA A 192 -3.36 -73.96 -29.64
CA ALA A 192 -2.43 -75.07 -29.49
C ALA A 192 -3.17 -76.39 -29.18
N GLN A 193 -4.18 -76.34 -28.32
CA GLN A 193 -4.96 -77.52 -27.95
C GLN A 193 -5.87 -77.99 -29.09
N THR A 194 -6.55 -77.07 -29.77
CA THR A 194 -7.42 -77.41 -30.92
C THR A 194 -6.62 -77.88 -32.14
N ALA A 195 -5.42 -77.33 -32.39
CA ALA A 195 -4.53 -77.84 -33.42
C ALA A 195 -4.04 -79.27 -33.12
N VAL A 196 -3.69 -79.57 -31.87
CA VAL A 196 -3.28 -80.93 -31.45
C VAL A 196 -4.45 -81.93 -31.57
N MET A 197 -5.66 -81.55 -31.17
CA MET A 197 -6.86 -82.41 -31.31
C MET A 197 -7.29 -82.61 -32.77
N ALA A 198 -7.18 -81.59 -33.62
CA ALA A 198 -7.46 -81.70 -35.06
C ALA A 198 -6.40 -82.53 -35.79
N MET A 199 -5.12 -82.43 -35.39
CA MET A 199 -4.05 -83.29 -35.93
C MET A 199 -4.20 -84.75 -35.49
N ALA A 200 -4.68 -85.01 -34.27
CA ALA A 200 -4.99 -86.36 -33.80
C ALA A 200 -6.14 -87.01 -34.59
N SER A 201 -7.20 -86.26 -34.87
CA SER A 201 -8.38 -86.75 -35.60
C SER A 201 -8.21 -86.80 -37.13
N ALA A 202 -7.27 -86.03 -37.70
CA ALA A 202 -6.86 -86.16 -39.10
C ALA A 202 -6.06 -87.44 -39.39
N LYS A 203 -5.37 -87.99 -38.38
CA LYS A 203 -4.65 -89.27 -38.46
C LYS A 203 -5.59 -90.48 -38.58
N GLU A 204 -6.81 -90.38 -38.07
CA GLU A 204 -7.82 -91.46 -38.13
C GLU A 204 -8.60 -91.51 -39.45
N LYS A 205 -8.79 -90.37 -40.14
CA LYS A 205 -9.59 -90.28 -41.38
C LYS A 205 -8.83 -90.51 -42.69
N THR A 206 -7.52 -90.75 -42.65
CA THR A 206 -6.69 -90.90 -43.85
C THR A 206 -6.62 -92.32 -44.43
N THR A 207 -7.27 -93.32 -43.81
CA THR A 207 -7.27 -94.71 -44.32
C THR A 207 -8.28 -94.95 -45.46
N ALA A 208 -9.18 -94.02 -45.76
CA ALA A 208 -10.13 -94.20 -46.86
C ALA A 208 -10.34 -92.90 -47.65
N ARG A 209 -10.06 -92.97 -48.96
CA ARG A 209 -10.47 -92.06 -50.06
C ARG A 209 -9.40 -91.08 -50.57
N ASN A 210 -8.54 -91.61 -51.44
CA ASN A 210 -7.92 -90.89 -52.57
C ASN A 210 -9.02 -90.34 -53.49
N ILE A 211 -9.30 -89.03 -53.53
CA ILE A 211 -9.66 -88.25 -54.75
C ILE A 211 -9.43 -86.74 -54.47
N VAL A 212 -8.42 -86.18 -55.16
CA VAL A 212 -8.26 -84.80 -55.67
C VAL A 212 -9.14 -83.68 -55.07
N THR A 213 -8.60 -82.92 -54.11
CA THR A 213 -8.63 -81.44 -54.10
C THR A 213 -7.50 -80.92 -53.20
N PRO A 214 -6.32 -80.57 -53.73
CA PRO A 214 -5.14 -80.34 -52.88
C PRO A 214 -5.02 -78.94 -52.22
N GLN A 215 -5.91 -77.97 -52.50
CA GLN A 215 -5.59 -76.56 -52.22
C GLN A 215 -6.54 -75.84 -51.23
N THR A 216 -7.76 -76.30 -51.04
CA THR A 216 -8.75 -75.68 -50.12
C THR A 216 -8.41 -75.80 -48.61
N PRO A 217 -7.83 -76.89 -48.07
CA PRO A 217 -7.59 -76.98 -46.62
C PRO A 217 -6.41 -76.12 -46.15
N LEU A 218 -5.42 -75.88 -47.01
CA LEU A 218 -4.26 -75.03 -46.70
C LEU A 218 -4.66 -73.56 -46.60
N VAL A 219 -5.49 -73.09 -47.54
CA VAL A 219 -6.00 -71.71 -47.55
C VAL A 219 -6.89 -71.44 -46.33
N ALA A 220 -7.78 -72.38 -45.99
CA ALA A 220 -8.62 -72.27 -44.79
C ALA A 220 -7.80 -72.22 -43.49
N LYS A 221 -6.74 -73.04 -43.39
CA LYS A 221 -5.79 -73.01 -42.28
C LYS A 221 -5.04 -71.67 -42.20
N GLN A 222 -4.58 -71.15 -43.34
CA GLN A 222 -3.87 -69.86 -43.40
C GLN A 222 -4.78 -68.71 -42.95
N GLN A 223 -6.04 -68.69 -43.39
CA GLN A 223 -7.03 -67.70 -42.98
C GLN A 223 -7.34 -67.75 -41.47
N LEU A 224 -7.40 -68.95 -40.88
CA LEU A 224 -7.59 -69.12 -39.45
C LEU A 224 -6.40 -68.57 -38.65
N LEU A 225 -5.17 -68.87 -39.07
CA LEU A 225 -3.95 -68.34 -38.45
C LEU A 225 -3.92 -66.82 -38.50
N ASN A 226 -4.25 -66.23 -39.66
CA ASN A 226 -4.30 -64.77 -39.80
C ASN A 226 -5.35 -64.13 -38.89
N ARG A 227 -6.53 -64.74 -38.73
CA ARG A 227 -7.58 -64.25 -37.81
C ARG A 227 -7.14 -64.33 -36.35
N LEU A 228 -6.50 -65.42 -35.93
CA LEU A 228 -5.96 -65.58 -34.59
C LEU A 228 -4.84 -64.57 -34.31
N GLN A 229 -3.94 -64.37 -35.27
CA GLN A 229 -2.88 -63.37 -35.20
C GLN A 229 -3.46 -61.96 -35.04
N ALA A 230 -4.52 -61.64 -35.81
CA ALA A 230 -5.22 -60.36 -35.70
C ALA A 230 -5.86 -60.18 -34.32
N GLN A 231 -6.52 -61.21 -33.78
CA GLN A 231 -7.13 -61.16 -32.45
C GLN A 231 -6.08 -61.01 -31.32
N VAL A 232 -4.95 -61.71 -31.40
CA VAL A 232 -3.84 -61.54 -30.45
C VAL A 232 -3.27 -60.12 -30.53
N THR A 233 -3.11 -59.58 -31.74
CA THR A 233 -2.61 -58.23 -31.95
C THR A 233 -3.58 -57.19 -31.39
N GLU A 234 -4.88 -57.35 -31.60
CA GLU A 234 -5.94 -56.50 -31.05
C GLU A 234 -5.91 -56.50 -29.52
N LEU A 235 -5.87 -57.68 -28.89
CA LEU A 235 -5.76 -57.79 -27.43
C LEU A 235 -4.47 -57.15 -26.90
N GLN A 236 -3.36 -57.28 -27.62
CA GLN A 236 -2.08 -56.66 -27.25
C GLN A 236 -2.14 -55.13 -27.32
N VAL A 237 -2.82 -54.57 -28.33
CA VAL A 237 -3.08 -53.12 -28.45
C VAL A 237 -3.92 -52.65 -27.26
N ASN A 238 -5.01 -53.35 -26.94
CA ASN A 238 -5.87 -53.02 -25.81
C ASN A 238 -5.13 -53.04 -24.46
N ILE A 239 -4.22 -54.01 -24.26
CA ILE A 239 -3.35 -54.06 -23.08
C ILE A 239 -2.47 -52.83 -23.02
N THR A 240 -1.82 -52.49 -24.13
CA THR A 240 -0.87 -51.36 -24.20
C THR A 240 -1.59 -50.03 -23.97
N GLU A 241 -2.77 -49.85 -24.56
CA GLU A 241 -3.61 -48.67 -24.33
C GLU A 241 -4.05 -48.57 -22.86
N THR A 242 -4.57 -49.66 -22.30
CA THR A 242 -5.00 -49.69 -20.89
C THR A 242 -3.82 -49.43 -19.96
N GLN A 243 -2.63 -49.94 -20.26
CA GLN A 243 -1.40 -49.65 -19.53
C GLN A 243 -1.00 -48.18 -19.60
N ASN A 244 -1.10 -47.56 -20.78
CA ASN A 244 -0.80 -46.14 -20.96
C ASN A 244 -1.79 -45.26 -20.20
N LEU A 245 -3.08 -45.58 -20.25
CA LEU A 245 -4.11 -44.90 -19.46
C LEU A 245 -3.86 -45.05 -17.96
N LEU A 246 -3.49 -46.25 -17.50
CA LEU A 246 -3.18 -46.51 -16.11
C LEU A 246 -1.93 -45.74 -15.64
N LYS A 247 -0.88 -45.71 -16.46
CA LYS A 247 0.33 -44.93 -16.18
C LYS A 247 0.02 -43.43 -16.13
N LYS A 248 -0.82 -42.94 -17.05
CA LYS A 248 -1.31 -41.55 -17.07
C LYS A 248 -2.10 -41.22 -15.80
N SER A 249 -3.03 -42.07 -15.38
CA SER A 249 -3.79 -41.89 -14.13
C SER A 249 -2.91 -41.98 -12.88
N GLN A 250 -1.92 -42.87 -12.86
CA GLN A 250 -0.98 -43.01 -11.73
C GLN A 250 -0.11 -41.75 -11.52
N VAL A 251 0.31 -41.09 -12.61
CA VAL A 251 1.05 -39.83 -12.52
C VAL A 251 0.17 -38.72 -11.95
N GLN A 252 -1.12 -38.68 -12.31
CA GLN A 252 -2.09 -37.70 -11.81
C GLN A 252 -2.51 -37.92 -10.35
N LEU A 253 -2.13 -39.05 -9.76
CA LEU A 253 -2.43 -39.41 -8.37
C LEU A 253 -1.35 -39.00 -7.38
N LYS A 254 -0.19 -38.53 -7.86
CA LYS A 254 0.80 -37.98 -6.96
C LYS A 254 0.20 -36.72 -6.31
N PRO A 255 0.23 -36.61 -4.97
CA PRO A 255 -0.23 -35.39 -4.32
C PRO A 255 0.57 -34.22 -4.89
N LYS A 256 -0.14 -33.14 -5.21
CA LYS A 256 0.44 -31.93 -5.76
C LYS A 256 0.99 -31.12 -4.59
N SER A 257 2.30 -31.01 -4.54
CA SER A 257 2.96 -30.18 -3.53
C SER A 257 2.90 -28.71 -3.96
N LEU A 258 2.51 -27.85 -3.02
CA LEU A 258 2.66 -26.41 -3.13
C LEU A 258 3.99 -26.01 -2.52
N TYR A 259 4.73 -25.20 -3.26
CA TYR A 259 6.08 -24.77 -2.89
C TYR A 259 6.09 -23.28 -2.58
N ALA A 260 6.96 -22.86 -1.67
CA ALA A 260 7.25 -21.46 -1.43
C ALA A 260 7.92 -20.84 -2.69
N PRO A 261 7.39 -19.75 -3.25
CA PRO A 261 7.96 -19.14 -4.46
C PRO A 261 9.25 -18.35 -4.17
N ILE A 262 9.43 -17.90 -2.93
CA ILE A 262 10.54 -17.04 -2.50
C ILE A 262 11.02 -17.43 -1.10
N ASP A 263 12.21 -16.95 -0.74
CA ASP A 263 12.72 -17.00 0.65
C ASP A 263 11.94 -15.99 1.52
N GLY A 264 11.33 -16.46 2.61
CA GLY A 264 10.42 -15.63 3.38
C GLY A 264 9.97 -16.22 4.71
N VAL A 265 9.14 -15.48 5.44
CA VAL A 265 8.42 -15.96 6.63
C VAL A 265 6.97 -16.21 6.26
N VAL A 266 6.39 -17.31 6.72
CA VAL A 266 4.95 -17.57 6.60
C VAL A 266 4.19 -16.61 7.50
N SER A 267 3.60 -15.56 6.93
CA SER A 267 2.86 -14.52 7.65
C SER A 267 1.50 -15.04 8.14
N SER A 268 0.77 -15.69 7.23
CA SER A 268 -0.54 -16.29 7.50
C SER A 268 -0.62 -17.69 6.89
N LEU A 269 -1.32 -18.59 7.57
CA LEU A 269 -1.59 -19.95 7.12
C LEU A 269 -3.10 -20.22 7.33
N ASN A 270 -3.85 -20.25 6.24
CA ASN A 270 -5.31 -20.30 6.23
C ASN A 270 -5.86 -21.73 6.12
N ILE A 271 -5.06 -22.72 6.50
CA ILE A 271 -5.45 -24.13 6.57
C ILE A 271 -5.33 -24.59 8.02
N ARG A 272 -6.42 -25.12 8.57
CA ARG A 272 -6.52 -25.45 9.99
C ARG A 272 -6.11 -26.88 10.28
N SER A 273 -6.41 -27.79 9.36
CA SER A 273 -6.17 -29.22 9.57
C SER A 273 -5.89 -29.95 8.26
N THR A 274 -5.22 -31.09 8.40
CA THR A 274 -5.14 -32.07 7.32
C THR A 274 -6.55 -32.62 7.06
N GLY A 275 -6.92 -32.71 5.79
CA GLY A 275 -8.22 -33.17 5.32
C GLY A 275 -9.19 -32.07 4.95
N GLU A 276 -8.83 -30.81 5.16
CA GLU A 276 -9.59 -29.65 4.69
C GLU A 276 -9.61 -29.59 3.15
N GLU A 277 -10.75 -29.24 2.57
CA GLU A 277 -10.91 -29.06 1.13
C GLU A 277 -10.59 -27.62 0.74
N VAL A 278 -9.67 -27.46 -0.21
CA VAL A 278 -9.22 -26.16 -0.70
C VAL A 278 -9.68 -25.94 -2.14
N LYS A 279 -10.26 -24.76 -2.39
CA LYS A 279 -10.77 -24.36 -3.71
C LYS A 279 -9.68 -23.71 -4.55
N PRO A 280 -9.77 -23.75 -5.89
CA PRO A 280 -8.90 -22.98 -6.76
C PRO A 280 -8.90 -21.49 -6.38
N LYS A 281 -7.73 -20.83 -6.42
CA LYS A 281 -7.51 -19.42 -6.06
C LYS A 281 -7.76 -19.07 -4.58
N GLN A 282 -8.07 -20.05 -3.74
CA GLN A 282 -8.16 -19.83 -2.29
C GLN A 282 -6.75 -19.58 -1.73
N ILE A 283 -6.58 -18.53 -0.93
CA ILE A 283 -5.30 -18.25 -0.27
C ILE A 283 -5.07 -19.28 0.82
N ILE A 284 -4.04 -20.12 0.67
CA ILE A 284 -3.64 -21.14 1.65
C ILE A 284 -2.57 -20.61 2.59
N ALA A 285 -1.59 -19.88 2.06
CA ALA A 285 -0.53 -19.28 2.85
C ALA A 285 -0.09 -17.96 2.26
N GLU A 286 0.40 -17.05 3.09
CA GLU A 286 1.05 -15.82 2.64
C GLU A 286 2.49 -15.80 3.12
N ILE A 287 3.42 -15.55 2.19
CA ILE A 287 4.84 -15.54 2.47
C ILE A 287 5.35 -14.11 2.33
N ALA A 288 5.89 -13.58 3.41
CA ALA A 288 6.54 -12.27 3.46
C ALA A 288 8.05 -12.43 3.19
N PRO A 289 8.64 -11.72 2.22
CA PRO A 289 10.07 -11.81 1.95
C PRO A 289 10.91 -11.34 3.16
N ILE A 290 11.94 -12.11 3.53
CA ILE A 290 12.88 -11.76 4.62
C ILE A 290 13.90 -10.71 4.14
N HIS A 291 14.19 -10.68 2.84
CA HIS A 291 15.14 -9.76 2.22
C HIS A 291 14.39 -8.78 1.32
N ALA A 292 13.55 -7.94 1.93
CA ALA A 292 12.94 -6.84 1.21
C ALA A 292 14.06 -5.84 0.84
N SER A 293 14.39 -5.84 -0.45
CA SER A 293 15.44 -5.07 -1.11
C SER A 293 15.43 -3.60 -0.68
N GLY A 294 16.42 -3.18 0.12
CA GLY A 294 16.93 -1.81 0.31
C GLY A 294 15.94 -0.64 0.46
N VAL A 295 14.65 -0.91 0.53
CA VAL A 295 13.55 0.03 0.40
C VAL A 295 12.58 -0.29 1.51
N LEU A 296 12.46 0.66 2.43
CA LEU A 296 11.59 0.59 3.57
C LEU A 296 10.29 1.34 3.26
N SER A 297 9.16 0.66 3.36
CA SER A 297 7.85 1.31 3.25
C SER A 297 7.36 1.68 4.65
N LEU A 298 7.18 2.97 4.91
CA LEU A 298 6.63 3.50 6.15
C LEU A 298 5.20 4.00 5.93
N ILE A 299 4.34 3.67 6.87
CA ILE A 299 2.97 4.19 6.92
C ILE A 299 2.96 5.41 7.86
N LEU A 300 2.64 6.59 7.34
CA LEU A 300 2.59 7.85 8.10
C LEU A 300 1.19 8.47 8.04
N PRO A 301 0.74 9.18 9.09
CA PRO A 301 -0.51 9.95 9.02
C PRO A 301 -0.47 10.98 7.89
N SER A 302 -1.59 11.18 7.19
CA SER A 302 -1.67 12.08 6.02
C SER A 302 -1.16 13.49 6.31
N GLN A 303 -1.43 14.02 7.50
CA GLN A 303 -0.95 15.33 7.95
C GLN A 303 0.57 15.42 8.02
N LYS A 304 1.25 14.34 8.44
CA LYS A 304 2.72 14.29 8.52
C LYS A 304 3.34 14.01 7.16
N ALA A 305 2.74 13.13 6.37
CA ALA A 305 3.17 12.82 5.01
C ALA A 305 3.09 14.01 4.06
N ALA A 306 2.20 14.98 4.29
CA ALA A 306 2.09 16.21 3.50
C ALA A 306 3.35 17.09 3.52
N PHE A 307 4.25 16.90 4.50
CA PHE A 307 5.50 17.64 4.62
C PHE A 307 6.72 16.88 4.09
N VAL A 308 6.52 15.67 3.56
CA VAL A 308 7.58 14.80 3.06
C VAL A 308 7.64 14.90 1.54
N ASN A 309 8.81 15.20 1.00
CA ASN A 309 9.04 15.28 -0.43
C ASN A 309 10.00 14.18 -0.91
N LYS A 310 9.85 13.81 -2.18
CA LYS A 310 10.82 12.94 -2.86
C LYS A 310 12.21 13.59 -2.81
N GLY A 311 13.19 12.84 -2.33
CA GLY A 311 14.57 13.29 -2.20
C GLY A 311 14.99 13.73 -0.80
N ASP A 312 14.06 13.88 0.14
CA ASP A 312 14.39 14.22 1.53
C ASP A 312 15.29 13.17 2.18
N LEU A 313 16.21 13.63 3.02
CA LEU A 313 17.08 12.77 3.83
C LEU A 313 16.30 12.25 5.03
N VAL A 314 16.44 10.96 5.33
CA VAL A 314 15.75 10.32 6.45
C VAL A 314 16.73 9.54 7.29
N GLU A 315 16.64 9.74 8.60
CA GLU A 315 17.31 8.92 9.61
C GLU A 315 16.27 8.10 10.36
N LEU A 316 16.38 6.78 10.27
CA LEU A 316 15.45 5.83 10.87
C LEU A 316 16.03 5.31 12.17
N LYS A 317 15.43 5.73 13.28
CA LYS A 317 15.74 5.24 14.62
C LYS A 317 14.88 4.00 14.91
N LEU A 318 15.55 2.87 14.99
CA LEU A 318 14.96 1.58 15.32
C LEU A 318 14.83 1.46 16.84
N ASN A 319 13.58 1.49 17.31
CA ASN A 319 13.25 1.24 18.70
C ASN A 319 13.28 -0.28 18.93
N PHE A 320 14.48 -0.85 19.05
CA PHE A 320 14.62 -2.23 19.50
C PHE A 320 14.45 -2.23 21.02
N ASP A 321 13.39 -2.91 21.49
CA ASP A 321 13.34 -3.36 22.87
C ASP A 321 14.45 -4.41 23.05
N SER A 322 15.60 -3.94 23.55
CA SER A 322 16.68 -4.69 24.23
C SER A 322 17.26 -5.99 23.63
N GLN A 323 16.89 -6.42 22.42
CA GLN A 323 17.53 -7.56 21.75
C GLN A 323 18.62 -7.09 20.78
N ARG A 324 19.87 -7.33 21.19
CA ARG A 324 21.12 -6.99 20.50
C ARG A 324 21.04 -7.27 18.99
N LEU A 325 21.22 -6.23 18.18
CA LEU A 325 21.50 -6.35 16.76
C LEU A 325 22.76 -7.20 16.58
N ASN A 326 22.62 -8.47 16.17
CA ASN A 326 23.71 -9.22 15.58
C ASN A 326 23.97 -8.62 14.19
N VAL A 327 24.57 -7.43 14.14
CA VAL A 327 25.32 -7.02 12.94
C VAL A 327 26.39 -8.08 12.79
N ALA A 328 26.34 -8.85 11.70
CA ALA A 328 27.36 -9.83 11.40
C ALA A 328 28.72 -9.12 11.43
N LYS A 329 29.48 -9.34 12.52
CA LYS A 329 30.80 -8.75 12.70
C LYS A 329 31.71 -9.35 11.65
N THR A 330 32.12 -8.54 10.67
CA THR A 330 33.35 -8.81 9.93
C THR A 330 34.49 -8.92 10.95
N PRO A 331 35.32 -9.97 10.89
CA PRO A 331 36.39 -10.14 11.87
C PRO A 331 37.48 -9.12 11.59
N LYS A 332 37.94 -8.45 12.65
CA LYS A 332 39.03 -7.46 12.74
C LYS A 332 38.65 -6.00 12.51
N GLN A 333 38.19 -5.34 13.58
CA GLN A 333 38.88 -4.13 14.04
C GLN A 333 38.51 -3.83 15.50
N ASN A 334 39.50 -3.77 16.38
CA ASN A 334 39.36 -3.23 17.74
C ASN A 334 39.10 -1.73 17.65
N VAL A 335 37.82 -1.35 17.59
CA VAL A 335 37.36 0.01 17.82
C VAL A 335 36.36 -0.06 18.97
N PRO A 336 36.54 0.68 20.08
CA PRO A 336 35.55 0.71 21.16
C PRO A 336 34.22 1.20 20.58
N SER A 337 33.29 0.27 20.38
CA SER A 337 32.07 0.48 19.62
C SER A 337 30.96 0.97 20.55
N TYR A 338 30.98 2.27 20.86
CA TYR A 338 29.82 3.00 21.38
C TYR A 338 29.07 3.71 20.25
N ARG A 339 28.99 3.09 19.06
CA ARG A 339 28.08 3.56 18.02
C ARG A 339 26.77 2.83 18.21
N ASN A 340 25.74 3.57 18.59
CA ASN A 340 24.38 3.10 18.72
C ASN A 340 23.92 2.68 17.30
N ASN A 341 24.01 1.40 16.95
CA ASN A 341 23.76 0.87 15.60
C ASN A 341 22.26 0.83 15.21
N ASN A 342 21.43 1.67 15.83
CA ASN A 342 19.99 1.68 15.67
C ASN A 342 19.52 2.77 14.69
N ILE A 343 20.43 3.47 14.02
CA ILE A 343 20.10 4.54 13.07
C ILE A 343 20.44 4.07 11.67
N LEU A 344 19.45 4.02 10.79
CA LEU A 344 19.62 3.75 9.37
C LEU A 344 19.37 5.03 8.56
N SER A 345 20.34 5.43 7.75
CA SER A 345 20.20 6.57 6.86
C SER A 345 19.61 6.14 5.52
N GLY A 346 18.79 7.01 4.93
CA GLY A 346 18.18 6.77 3.64
C GLY A 346 17.59 8.03 3.00
N ARG A 347 16.97 7.84 1.84
CA ARG A 347 16.33 8.91 1.06
C ARG A 347 14.92 8.52 0.65
N VAL A 348 13.99 9.47 0.71
CA VAL A 348 12.62 9.27 0.22
C VAL A 348 12.61 9.09 -1.30
N ILE A 349 12.14 7.95 -1.78
CA ILE A 349 11.96 7.65 -3.21
C ILE A 349 10.59 8.13 -3.68
N SER A 350 9.55 7.88 -2.88
CA SER A 350 8.17 8.14 -3.24
C SER A 350 7.29 8.38 -2.01
N VAL A 351 6.21 9.13 -2.21
CA VAL A 351 5.12 9.32 -1.25
C VAL A 351 3.83 9.03 -2.02
N SER A 352 3.04 8.06 -1.57
CA SER A 352 1.78 7.69 -2.24
C SER A 352 0.86 8.90 -2.31
N SER A 353 0.26 9.17 -3.47
CA SER A 353 -0.79 10.19 -3.64
C SER A 353 -2.05 9.85 -2.87
N ASP A 354 -2.30 8.56 -2.68
CA ASP A 354 -3.56 8.03 -2.19
C ASP A 354 -3.45 7.81 -0.67
N ALA A 355 -4.48 8.25 0.05
CA ALA A 355 -4.63 7.99 1.46
C ALA A 355 -5.39 6.67 1.68
N GLN A 356 -4.80 5.77 2.47
CA GLN A 356 -5.42 4.53 2.91
C GLN A 356 -5.91 4.69 4.35
N THR A 357 -6.92 3.94 4.77
CA THR A 357 -7.42 3.97 6.14
C THR A 357 -6.69 2.92 6.99
N ASP A 358 -6.11 3.33 8.11
CA ASP A 358 -5.60 2.45 9.18
C ASP A 358 -6.49 2.62 10.42
N GLU A 359 -6.91 1.52 11.03
CA GLU A 359 -7.83 1.52 12.18
C GLU A 359 -7.35 2.35 13.38
N LYS A 360 -6.02 2.51 13.56
CA LYS A 360 -5.43 3.22 14.70
C LYS A 360 -4.93 4.62 14.35
N LEU A 361 -4.45 4.81 13.12
CA LEU A 361 -3.80 6.05 12.67
C LEU A 361 -4.70 6.94 11.78
N GLY A 362 -5.90 6.47 11.44
CA GLY A 362 -6.82 7.16 10.54
C GLY A 362 -6.31 7.15 9.10
N TRP A 363 -6.43 8.28 8.40
CA TRP A 363 -5.92 8.43 7.04
C TRP A 363 -4.40 8.43 7.04
N VAL A 364 -3.80 7.45 6.37
CA VAL A 364 -2.36 7.26 6.26
C VAL A 364 -1.91 7.24 4.81
N ARG A 365 -0.68 7.68 4.57
CA ARG A 365 0.01 7.62 3.28
C ARG A 365 1.25 6.75 3.42
N ARG A 366 1.62 6.08 2.33
CA ARG A 366 2.82 5.24 2.26
C ARG A 366 3.99 6.07 1.77
N VAL A 367 5.12 5.99 2.46
CA VAL A 367 6.38 6.62 2.08
C VAL A 367 7.42 5.54 1.87
N GLU A 368 8.04 5.50 0.70
CA GLU A 368 9.10 4.55 0.38
C GLU A 368 10.46 5.22 0.53
N ILE A 369 11.36 4.57 1.27
CA ILE A 369 12.67 5.11 1.64
C ILE A 369 13.76 4.14 1.18
N ALA A 370 14.65 4.58 0.31
CA ALA A 370 15.88 3.86 -0.04
C ALA A 370 16.86 3.93 1.13
N LEU A 371 17.38 2.81 1.59
CA LEU A 371 18.41 2.74 2.62
C LEU A 371 19.81 2.85 2.00
N ASP A 372 20.65 3.72 2.55
CA ASP A 372 22.03 3.91 2.10
C ASP A 372 22.89 2.74 2.64
N ASN A 373 23.49 1.95 1.74
CA ASN A 373 24.47 0.85 1.98
C ASN A 373 24.01 -0.61 1.91
N ASN A 374 22.86 -0.94 1.29
CA ASN A 374 22.43 -2.33 1.08
C ASN A 374 22.49 -3.20 2.36
N GLN A 375 22.33 -2.56 3.53
CA GLN A 375 22.37 -3.25 4.81
C GLN A 375 21.09 -4.08 4.90
N THR A 376 21.24 -5.39 4.92
CA THR A 376 20.13 -6.33 5.12
C THR A 376 19.74 -6.32 6.58
N VAL A 377 18.93 -5.33 6.97
CA VAL A 377 18.29 -5.33 8.29
C VAL A 377 17.03 -6.17 8.19
N ASN A 378 16.92 -7.17 9.05
CA ASN A 378 15.71 -7.98 9.16
C ASN A 378 14.62 -7.12 9.81
N PHE A 379 13.70 -6.61 9.00
CA PHE A 379 12.52 -5.93 9.49
C PHE A 379 11.38 -6.92 9.68
N THR A 380 10.67 -6.81 10.80
CA THR A 380 9.40 -7.51 10.98
C THR A 380 8.29 -6.64 10.42
N ALA A 381 7.39 -7.21 9.61
CA ALA A 381 6.22 -6.50 9.13
C ALA A 381 5.40 -5.97 10.33
N GLY A 382 5.02 -4.70 10.28
CA GLY A 382 4.31 -4.02 11.36
C GLY A 382 5.19 -3.46 12.49
N GLN A 383 6.51 -3.66 12.45
CA GLN A 383 7.45 -3.07 13.40
C GLN A 383 7.35 -1.54 13.37
N VAL A 384 7.28 -0.91 14.55
CA VAL A 384 7.25 0.56 14.67
C VAL A 384 8.68 1.10 14.59
N VAL A 385 8.89 2.07 13.70
CA VAL A 385 10.16 2.75 13.51
C VAL A 385 9.93 4.25 13.60
N THR A 386 10.86 4.96 14.23
CA THR A 386 10.83 6.41 14.31
C THR A 386 11.70 6.96 13.19
N ALA A 387 11.10 7.66 12.24
CA ALA A 387 11.80 8.33 11.15
C ALA A 387 11.98 9.81 11.50
N GLU A 388 13.22 10.30 11.44
CA GLU A 388 13.53 11.72 11.44
C GLU A 388 13.77 12.14 9.98
N ILE A 389 12.82 12.90 9.44
CA ILE A 389 12.89 13.37 8.07
C ILE A 389 13.45 14.79 8.11
N ILE A 390 14.57 14.99 7.41
CA ILE A 390 15.29 16.25 7.32
C ILE A 390 14.94 16.88 5.96
N HIS A 391 14.17 17.96 6.01
CA HIS A 391 13.75 18.71 4.84
C HIS A 391 14.38 20.11 4.84
N HIS A 392 14.88 20.55 3.68
CA HIS A 392 15.40 21.90 3.48
C HIS A 392 14.36 22.76 2.76
N ARG A 393 13.79 23.74 3.46
CA ARG A 393 12.85 24.71 2.88
C ARG A 393 13.52 26.09 2.76
N ARG A 394 13.18 26.84 1.71
CA ARG A 394 13.60 28.25 1.60
C ARG A 394 12.76 29.12 2.54
N VAL A 395 13.39 30.08 3.19
CA VAL A 395 12.69 30.99 4.12
C VAL A 395 11.55 31.74 3.40
N ALA A 396 11.79 32.20 2.17
CA ALA A 396 10.77 32.85 1.34
C ALA A 396 9.48 32.01 1.15
N ASP A 397 9.61 30.70 0.93
CA ASP A 397 8.45 29.83 0.68
C ASP A 397 7.54 29.70 1.92
N MET A 398 8.08 29.86 3.13
CA MET A 398 7.30 29.81 4.36
C MET A 398 6.32 30.99 4.46
N PHE A 399 6.77 32.19 4.08
CA PHE A 399 5.96 33.41 4.11
C PHE A 399 4.96 33.48 2.95
N LEU A 400 5.33 32.95 1.78
CA LEU A 400 4.50 33.01 0.57
C LEU A 400 3.43 31.91 0.51
N LYS A 401 3.58 30.82 1.26
CA LYS A 401 2.65 29.68 1.25
C LYS A 401 1.19 30.05 1.58
N PRO A 402 0.87 30.75 2.69
CA PRO A 402 -0.53 31.06 3.03
C PRO A 402 -1.22 31.91 1.96
N MET A 403 -0.48 32.77 1.26
CA MET A 403 -1.01 33.58 0.17
C MET A 403 -1.38 32.73 -1.07
N LYS A 404 -0.58 31.70 -1.38
CA LYS A 404 -0.84 30.78 -2.50
C LYS A 404 -2.03 29.87 -2.23
N GLU A 405 -2.23 29.45 -0.98
CA GLU A 405 -3.38 28.60 -0.62
C GLU A 405 -4.71 29.35 -0.78
N LEU A 406 -4.75 30.66 -0.50
CA LEU A 406 -5.94 31.50 -0.69
C LEU A 406 -6.32 31.71 -2.16
N GLN A 407 -5.33 31.84 -3.05
CA GLN A 407 -5.59 31.99 -4.49
C GLN A 407 -6.13 30.71 -5.13
N ASN A 408 -5.64 29.54 -4.69
CA ASN A 408 -6.06 28.26 -5.26
C ASN A 408 -7.46 27.84 -4.75
N SER A 409 -7.86 28.25 -3.54
CA SER A 409 -9.21 27.96 -3.01
C SER A 409 -10.34 28.76 -3.65
N GLU A 410 -10.02 29.77 -4.46
CA GLU A 410 -11.00 30.58 -5.21
C GLU A 410 -11.19 30.08 -6.65
N SER A 411 -10.38 29.10 -7.09
CA SER A 411 -10.39 28.54 -8.45
C SER A 411 -10.98 27.13 -8.58
N ASP A 412 -11.40 26.52 -7.46
CA ASP A 412 -12.20 25.29 -7.37
C ASP A 412 -13.59 25.66 -6.81
#